data_AF-A0A6M0C7Q0-F1
#
_entry.id   AF-A0A6M0C7Q0-F1
#
_cell.length_a   1.000
_cell.length_b   1.000
_cell.length_c   1.000
_cell.angle_alpha   90.00
_cell.angle_beta   90.00
_cell.angle_gamma   90.00
#
_symmetry.space_group_name_H-M   'P 1'
#
loop_
_entity.id
_entity.type
_entity.pdbx_description
1 polymer ?
#
loop_
_entity_poly.entity_id
_entity_poly.type
_entity_poly.pdbx_seq_one_letter_code
_entity_poly.pdbx_strand_id
1 'polypeptide(L)'
;MVEAKNVLGGPLEVCCTSPMTGFYRDGFCRTGGGDYGSHVICAEVTAEFLEFTKSRGNDLSTPVPQYNFPGLKPGDRWCLCAARWQEAKEAGVAPPV
;
A
#
# COMPACT_ATOMS: atom_id res chain seq x y z
N MET A 1 24.90 -2.00 -3.36
CA MET A 1 23.46 -2.30 -3.22
C MET A 1 22.75 -1.51 -4.30
N VAL A 2 21.78 -2.09 -5.02
CA VAL A 2 21.00 -1.32 -6.00
C VAL A 2 19.98 -0.51 -5.20
N GLU A 3 20.04 0.82 -5.31
CA GLU A 3 19.02 1.69 -4.72
C GLU A 3 17.71 1.54 -5.49
N ALA A 4 16.61 1.36 -4.75
CA ALA A 4 15.28 1.33 -5.33
C ALA A 4 14.96 2.71 -5.92
N LYS A 5 14.28 2.73 -7.06
CA LYS A 5 13.90 3.95 -7.77
C LYS A 5 12.39 4.13 -7.77
N ASN A 6 11.95 5.38 -7.74
CA ASN A 6 10.56 5.74 -7.98
C ASN A 6 10.24 5.72 -9.49
N VAL A 7 8.95 5.89 -9.82
CA VAL A 7 8.46 5.85 -11.21
C VAL A 7 8.99 6.99 -12.10
N LEU A 8 9.56 8.04 -11.51
CA LEU A 8 10.18 9.17 -12.20
C LEU A 8 11.69 8.93 -12.46
N GLY A 9 12.22 7.78 -12.05
CA GLY A 9 13.63 7.40 -12.23
C GLY A 9 14.58 7.91 -11.15
N GLY A 10 14.09 8.67 -10.17
CA GLY A 10 14.84 9.13 -9.00
C GLY A 10 14.85 8.10 -7.86
N PRO A 11 15.53 8.39 -6.74
CA PRO A 11 15.54 7.54 -5.55
C PRO A 11 14.11 7.29 -5.02
N LEU A 12 13.84 6.09 -4.52
CA LEU A 12 12.58 5.77 -3.86
C LEU A 12 12.48 6.52 -2.52
N GLU A 13 11.40 7.28 -2.35
CA GLU A 13 11.14 8.04 -1.13
C GLU A 13 10.32 7.23 -0.11
N VAL A 14 10.34 7.68 1.15
CA VAL A 14 9.51 7.11 2.22
C VAL A 14 8.04 7.35 1.88
N CYS A 15 7.23 6.29 1.94
CA CYS A 15 5.79 6.39 1.78
C CYS A 15 5.09 6.82 3.09
N CYS A 16 5.36 6.10 4.19
CA CYS A 16 4.81 6.41 5.51
C CYS A 16 5.59 5.69 6.64
N THR A 17 5.70 6.31 7.81
CA THR A 17 6.29 5.70 9.02
C THR A 17 5.32 5.58 10.19
N SER A 18 4.14 6.21 10.10
CA SER A 18 3.09 6.16 11.11
C SER A 18 1.72 6.30 10.42
N PRO A 19 1.07 5.19 10.04
CA PRO A 19 1.46 3.80 10.34
C PRO A 19 2.70 3.31 9.53
N MET A 20 3.51 2.45 10.13
CA MET A 20 4.70 1.89 9.46
C MET A 20 4.27 0.97 8.30
N THR A 21 4.57 1.39 7.07
CA THR A 21 4.17 0.67 5.85
C THR A 21 5.31 -0.09 5.18
N GLY A 22 5.07 -0.60 3.98
CA GLY A 22 6.01 -1.39 3.19
C GLY A 22 5.95 -2.88 3.54
N PHE A 23 6.23 -3.74 2.55
CA PHE A 23 6.30 -5.19 2.76
C PHE A 23 7.32 -5.55 3.85
N TYR A 24 8.47 -4.87 3.84
CA TYR A 24 9.54 -5.06 4.83
C TYR A 24 9.36 -4.24 6.12
N ARG A 25 8.25 -3.50 6.28
CA ARG A 25 7.96 -2.64 7.44
C ARG A 25 9.05 -1.60 7.74
N ASP A 26 9.57 -0.98 6.69
CA ASP A 26 10.60 0.08 6.76
C ASP A 26 10.11 1.42 6.19
N GLY A 27 8.83 1.52 5.82
CA GLY A 27 8.19 2.73 5.32
C GLY A 27 8.35 2.97 3.83
N PHE A 28 9.06 2.11 3.10
CA PHE A 28 9.25 2.23 1.65
C PHE A 28 8.41 1.19 0.89
N CYS A 29 7.90 1.56 -0.29
CA CYS A 29 7.21 0.62 -1.18
C CYS A 29 8.19 -0.14 -2.07
N ARG A 30 9.28 -0.64 -1.48
CA ARG A 30 10.23 -1.51 -2.16
C ARG A 30 9.75 -2.96 -2.07
N THR A 31 10.05 -3.72 -3.11
CA THR A 31 9.66 -5.13 -3.25
C THR A 31 10.90 -6.04 -3.38
N GLY A 32 10.68 -7.34 -3.49
CA GLY A 32 11.72 -8.35 -3.66
C GLY A 32 11.14 -9.76 -3.72
N GLY A 33 11.99 -10.79 -3.74
CA GLY A 33 11.56 -12.18 -4.03
C GLY A 33 10.54 -12.80 -3.07
N GLY A 34 10.34 -12.23 -1.87
CA GLY A 34 9.32 -12.68 -0.92
C GLY A 34 7.97 -11.95 -1.04
N ASP A 35 7.91 -10.86 -1.80
CA ASP A 35 6.72 -10.02 -1.95
C ASP A 35 5.94 -10.40 -3.21
N TYR A 36 5.21 -11.50 -3.14
CA TYR A 36 4.35 -11.97 -4.24
C TYR A 36 3.20 -11.01 -4.56
N GLY A 37 2.82 -10.15 -3.61
CA GLY A 37 1.76 -9.15 -3.80
C GLY A 37 2.22 -7.91 -4.57
N SER A 38 3.53 -7.68 -4.67
CA SER A 38 4.12 -6.46 -5.25
C SER A 38 3.57 -5.20 -4.60
N HIS A 39 3.88 -4.98 -3.32
CA HIS A 39 3.49 -3.81 -2.54
C HIS A 39 4.31 -2.56 -2.94
N VAL A 40 4.13 -2.09 -4.17
CA VAL A 40 4.96 -1.06 -4.82
C VAL A 40 4.26 0.27 -5.07
N ILE A 41 2.96 0.37 -4.77
CA ILE A 41 2.19 1.60 -4.97
C ILE A 41 2.01 2.29 -3.62
N CYS A 42 2.70 3.40 -3.38
CA CYS A 42 2.37 4.27 -2.26
C CYS A 42 1.08 5.01 -2.58
N ALA A 43 0.02 4.80 -1.81
CA ALA A 43 -1.24 5.50 -2.00
C ALA A 43 -1.78 6.05 -0.69
N GLU A 44 -2.46 7.19 -0.76
CA GLU A 44 -3.24 7.74 0.35
C GLU A 44 -4.65 7.15 0.29
N VAL A 45 -4.96 6.24 1.21
CA VAL A 45 -6.21 5.47 1.14
C VAL A 45 -7.42 6.35 1.39
N THR A 46 -8.53 6.07 0.70
CA THR A 46 -9.81 6.75 0.87
C THR A 46 -10.86 5.81 1.48
N ALA A 47 -11.98 6.36 1.95
CA ALA A 47 -13.07 5.55 2.50
C ALA A 47 -13.65 4.59 1.44
N GLU A 48 -13.86 5.07 0.22
CA GLU A 48 -14.40 4.32 -0.90
C GLU A 48 -13.46 3.18 -1.31
N PHE A 49 -12.15 3.46 -1.35
CA PHE A 49 -11.16 2.43 -1.61
C PHE A 49 -11.19 1.34 -0.52
N LEU A 50 -11.20 1.73 0.76
CA LEU A 50 -11.18 0.80 1.89
C LEU A 50 -12.41 -0.12 1.90
N GLU A 51 -13.60 0.44 1.62
CA GLU A 51 -14.83 -0.34 1.48
C GLU A 51 -14.75 -1.30 0.27
N PHE A 52 -14.32 -0.78 -0.88
CA PHE A 52 -14.18 -1.56 -2.10
C PHE A 52 -13.20 -2.73 -1.91
N THR A 53 -11.98 -2.47 -1.46
CA THR A 53 -10.96 -3.51 -1.30
C THR A 53 -11.38 -4.56 -0.28
N LYS A 54 -12.10 -4.17 0.79
CA LYS A 54 -12.69 -5.09 1.76
C LYS A 54 -13.73 -6.00 1.12
N SER A 55 -14.60 -5.46 0.25
CA SER A 55 -15.58 -6.26 -0.51
C SER A 55 -14.92 -7.28 -1.47
N ARG A 56 -13.66 -7.03 -1.87
CA ARG A 56 -12.83 -7.91 -2.70
C ARG A 56 -11.93 -8.87 -1.90
N GLY A 57 -12.20 -9.01 -0.60
CA GLY A 57 -11.49 -9.92 0.29
C GLY A 57 -10.11 -9.40 0.75
N ASN A 58 -9.82 -8.12 0.58
CA ASN A 58 -8.60 -7.48 1.06
C ASN A 58 -8.95 -6.40 2.08
N ASP A 59 -9.29 -6.83 3.30
CA ASP A 59 -9.65 -5.92 4.40
C ASP A 59 -8.41 -5.22 4.96
N LEU A 60 -8.26 -3.93 4.64
CA LEU A 60 -7.21 -3.07 5.17
C LEU A 60 -7.70 -2.17 6.31
N SER A 61 -8.97 -2.29 6.73
CA SER A 61 -9.57 -1.44 7.76
C SER A 61 -9.54 -2.07 9.15
N THR A 62 -9.66 -3.40 9.23
CA THR A 62 -9.65 -4.13 10.51
C THR A 62 -8.21 -4.24 11.05
N PRO A 63 -7.94 -3.83 12.29
CA PRO A 63 -6.63 -4.04 12.92
C PRO A 63 -6.32 -5.54 13.05
N VAL A 64 -5.08 -5.91 12.78
CA VAL A 64 -4.57 -7.28 12.98
C VAL A 64 -3.29 -7.23 13.82
N PRO A 65 -3.42 -7.21 15.17
CA PRO A 65 -2.28 -7.04 16.07
C PRO A 65 -1.18 -8.09 15.91
N GLN A 66 -1.54 -9.34 15.59
CA GLN A 66 -0.54 -10.40 15.38
C GLN A 66 0.42 -10.13 14.21
N TYR A 67 0.06 -9.24 13.28
CA TYR A 67 0.91 -8.82 12.15
C TYR A 67 1.39 -7.37 12.28
N ASN A 68 1.26 -6.78 13.48
CA ASN A 68 1.55 -5.37 13.73
C ASN A 68 0.87 -4.44 12.70
N PHE A 69 -0.37 -4.79 12.33
CA PHE A 69 -1.17 -4.03 11.37
C PHE A 69 -2.26 -3.25 12.13
N PRO A 70 -2.22 -1.91 12.14
CA PRO A 70 -3.13 -1.11 12.98
C PRO A 70 -4.55 -0.98 12.40
N GLY A 71 -4.77 -1.40 11.15
CA GLY A 71 -5.96 -1.02 10.39
C GLY A 71 -5.84 0.42 9.88
N LEU A 72 -6.14 0.63 8.61
CA LEU A 72 -6.00 1.92 7.95
C LEU A 72 -7.28 2.75 8.05
N LYS A 73 -7.10 4.07 8.03
CA LYS A 73 -8.15 5.07 7.96
C LYS A 73 -7.95 5.94 6.72
N PRO A 74 -9.02 6.60 6.22
CA PRO A 74 -8.88 7.57 5.14
C PRO A 74 -7.81 8.63 5.47
N GLY A 75 -6.92 8.90 4.53
CA GLY A 75 -5.76 9.79 4.70
C GLY A 75 -4.46 9.09 5.12
N ASP A 76 -4.49 7.83 5.54
CA ASP A 76 -3.27 7.06 5.79
C ASP A 76 -2.56 6.74 4.47
N ARG A 77 -1.22 6.81 4.47
CA ARG A 77 -0.41 6.34 3.33
C ARG A 77 0.03 4.90 3.53
N TRP A 78 -0.16 4.09 2.50
CA TRP A 78 0.19 2.68 2.56
C TRP A 78 0.71 2.15 1.22
N CYS A 79 1.66 1.23 1.29
CA CYS A 79 2.14 0.47 0.13
C CYS A 79 1.15 -0.61 -0.24
N LEU A 80 0.40 -0.41 -1.31
CA LEU A 80 -0.61 -1.32 -1.83
C LEU A 80 0.00 -2.30 -2.84
N CYS A 81 -0.54 -3.52 -2.88
CA CYS A 81 -0.32 -4.45 -3.98
C CYS A 81 -0.72 -3.80 -5.31
N ALA A 82 0.14 -3.85 -6.32
CA ALA A 82 -0.14 -3.25 -7.63
C ALA A 82 -1.47 -3.76 -8.23
N ALA A 83 -1.72 -5.07 -8.13
CA ALA A 83 -2.97 -5.68 -8.62
C ALA A 83 -4.22 -5.16 -7.88
N ARG A 84 -4.14 -4.90 -6.57
CA ARG A 84 -5.28 -4.38 -5.79
C ARG A 84 -5.57 -2.92 -6.09
N TRP A 85 -4.53 -2.13 -6.32
CA TRP A 85 -4.70 -0.75 -6.76
C TRP A 85 -5.29 -0.70 -8.18
N GLN A 86 -4.84 -1.56 -9.09
CA GLN A 86 -5.40 -1.68 -10.45
C GLN A 86 -6.89 -2.09 -10.42
N GLU A 87 -7.26 -3.08 -9.60
CA GLU A 87 -8.65 -3.50 -9.41
C GLU A 87 -9.55 -2.33 -8.99
N ALA A 88 -9.07 -1.50 -8.05
CA ALA A 88 -9.78 -0.28 -7.63
C ALA A 88 -9.83 0.79 -8.73
N LYS A 89 -8.78 0.92 -9.54
CA LYS A 89 -8.74 1.85 -10.68
C LYS A 89 -9.79 1.49 -11.72
N GLU A 90 -9.90 0.21 -12.08
CA GLU A 90 -10.88 -0.30 -13.03
C GLU A 90 -12.32 -0.12 -12.51
N ALA A 91 -12.51 -0.15 -11.20
CA ALA A 91 -13.77 0.15 -10.54
C ALA A 91 -14.04 1.65 -10.30
N GLY A 92 -13.13 2.55 -10.70
CA GLY A 92 -13.29 3.99 -10.54
C GLY A 92 -13.11 4.53 -9.12
N VAL A 93 -12.53 3.75 -8.21
CA VAL A 93 -12.34 4.06 -6.78
C VAL A 93 -10.88 3.90 -6.35
N ALA A 94 -9.93 4.04 -7.28
CA ALA A 94 -8.52 4.00 -6.95
C ALA A 94 -8.13 5.18 -6.04
N PRO A 95 -7.39 4.94 -4.96
CA PRO A 95 -6.86 6.00 -4.12
C PRO A 95 -5.73 6.74 -4.86
N PRO A 96 -5.51 8.03 -4.54
CA PRO A 96 -4.42 8.82 -5.11
C PRO A 96 -3.04 8.23 -4.78
N VAL A 97 -2.12 8.37 -5.73
CA VAL A 97 -0.70 7.94 -5.68
C VAL A 97 0.19 9.17 -5.62
#